data_AF-A0A959T244-F1
#
_entry.id   AF-A0A959T244-F1
#
_cell.length_a   1.000
_cell.length_b   1.000
_cell.length_c   1.000
_cell.angle_alpha   90.00
_cell.angle_beta   90.00
_cell.angle_gamma   90.00
#
_symmetry.space_group_name_H-M   'P 1'
#
loop_
_entity.id
_entity.type
_entity.pdbx_description
1 polymer ?
#
loop_
_entity_poly.entity_id
_entity_poly.type
_entity_poly.pdbx_seq_one_letter_code
_entity_poly.pdbx_strand_id
1 'polypeptide(L)'
;DAIALALRFGCPIFSFEFIMSAAGLTVEDEPEDSSEEEDREEGQLVKPIGNSSLDELKEMLDDALDQEDYERASQLRDEIKRREQSN
;
A
#
# COMPACT_ATOMS: atom_id res chain seq x y z
N ASP A 1 -11.28 -5.47 3.49
CA ASP A 1 -12.53 -5.98 4.08
C ASP A 1 -12.50 -7.46 4.49
N ALA A 2 -11.43 -8.22 4.21
CA ALA A 2 -11.34 -9.63 4.57
C ALA A 2 -11.25 -9.89 6.08
N ILE A 3 -10.49 -9.06 6.81
CA ILE A 3 -10.30 -9.18 8.27
C ILE A 3 -11.62 -8.97 9.02
N ALA A 4 -12.41 -7.97 8.64
CA ALA A 4 -13.69 -7.67 9.28
C ALA A 4 -14.70 -8.81 9.13
N LEU A 5 -14.74 -9.45 7.95
CA LEU A 5 -15.57 -10.63 7.72
C LEU A 5 -15.11 -11.83 8.55
N ALA A 6 -13.79 -12.06 8.62
CA ALA A 6 -13.24 -13.14 9.42
C ALA A 6 -13.64 -13.02 10.91
N LEU A 7 -13.58 -11.81 11.47
CA LEU A 7 -14.04 -11.55 12.85
C LEU A 7 -15.54 -11.81 13.04
N ARG A 8 -16.38 -11.37 12.08
CA ARG A 8 -17.83 -11.54 12.16
C ARG A 8 -18.27 -12.99 12.15
N PHE A 9 -17.59 -13.84 11.38
CA PHE A 9 -17.92 -15.26 11.23
C PHE A 9 -17.05 -16.18 12.12
N GLY A 10 -16.17 -15.62 12.95
CA GLY A 10 -15.28 -16.40 13.83
C GLY A 10 -14.30 -17.29 13.07
N CYS A 11 -13.84 -16.83 11.90
CA CYS A 11 -12.89 -17.56 11.08
C CYS A 11 -11.47 -17.42 11.65
N PRO A 12 -10.66 -18.49 11.72
CA PRO A 12 -9.25 -18.38 12.10
C PRO A 12 -8.48 -17.56 11.06
N ILE A 13 -7.64 -16.65 11.55
CA ILE A 13 -6.76 -15.80 10.75
C ILE A 13 -5.33 -16.32 10.93
N PHE A 14 -4.66 -16.58 9.81
CA PHE A 14 -3.25 -16.99 9.80
C PHE A 14 -2.44 -15.91 9.08
N SER A 15 -1.26 -15.64 9.61
CA SER A 15 -0.29 -14.72 9.01
C SER A 15 1.13 -15.24 9.27
N PHE A 16 2.10 -14.71 8.55
CA PHE A 16 3.51 -14.98 8.81
C PHE A 16 4.02 -14.14 9.98
N GLU A 17 4.99 -14.69 10.70
CA GLU A 17 5.61 -14.03 11.85
C GLU A 17 6.19 -12.65 11.50
N PHE A 18 6.89 -12.54 10.36
CA PHE A 18 7.46 -11.26 9.93
C PHE A 18 6.40 -10.17 9.69
N ILE A 19 5.20 -10.53 9.22
CA ILE A 19 4.09 -9.58 9.03
C ILE A 19 3.53 -9.13 10.38
N MET A 20 3.42 -10.06 11.34
CA MET A 20 2.98 -9.74 12.71
C MET A 20 3.99 -8.87 13.45
N SER A 21 5.28 -9.07 13.23
CA SER A 21 6.33 -8.22 13.82
C SER A 21 6.36 -6.81 13.19
N ALA A 22 6.19 -6.70 11.87
CA ALA A 22 6.20 -5.40 11.18
C ALA A 22 4.94 -4.56 11.44
N ALA A 23 3.77 -5.21 11.54
CA ALA A 23 2.48 -4.54 11.76
C ALA A 23 2.00 -4.56 13.22
N GLY A 24 2.73 -5.25 14.10
CA GLY A 24 2.42 -5.36 15.51
C GLY A 24 2.67 -4.04 16.21
N LEU A 25 1.60 -3.38 16.67
CA LEU A 25 1.74 -2.35 17.69
C LEU A 25 2.19 -3.03 18.98
N THR A 26 3.44 -2.83 19.38
CA THR A 26 3.89 -3.08 20.74
C THR A 26 3.09 -2.17 21.67
N VAL A 27 1.97 -2.68 22.18
CA VAL A 27 1.31 -2.08 23.34
C VAL A 27 2.14 -2.52 24.55
N GLU A 28 3.28 -1.87 24.74
CA GLU A 28 4.00 -1.91 26.00
C GLU A 28 3.19 -1.08 27.00
N ASP A 29 2.44 -1.77 27.86
CA ASP A 29 1.95 -1.19 29.09
C ASP A 29 3.20 -0.83 29.95
N GLU A 30 3.48 0.48 29.99
CA GLU A 30 4.50 1.24 30.75
C GLU A 30 5.77 1.69 30.00
N PRO A 31 6.28 2.89 30.32
CA PRO A 31 7.20 3.62 29.46
C PRO A 31 8.65 3.27 29.82
N GLU A 32 9.32 2.50 28.96
CA GLU A 32 10.77 2.55 28.88
C GLU A 32 11.22 2.82 27.45
N ASP A 33 12.01 3.88 27.37
CA ASP A 33 12.61 4.51 26.21
C ASP A 33 13.52 3.51 25.46
N SER A 34 13.15 3.12 24.24
CA SER A 34 14.12 2.62 23.26
C SER A 34 13.73 3.03 21.85
N SER A 35 14.23 4.20 21.47
CA SER A 35 14.48 4.61 20.10
C SER A 35 15.37 3.60 19.36
N GLU A 36 14.91 3.09 18.22
CA GLU A 36 15.70 2.56 17.08
C GLU A 36 14.75 2.63 15.86
N GLU A 37 14.77 3.75 15.12
CA GLU A 37 15.50 3.93 13.84
C GLU A 37 14.96 3.02 12.72
N GLU A 38 14.13 3.61 11.85
CA GLU A 38 14.43 3.79 10.42
C GLU A 38 14.51 2.48 9.65
N ASP A 39 13.43 2.15 8.94
CA ASP A 39 13.58 1.59 7.60
C ASP A 39 12.86 2.47 6.59
N ARG A 40 13.62 3.46 6.10
CA ARG A 40 13.37 4.10 4.82
C ARG A 40 13.81 3.12 3.74
N GLU A 41 12.94 2.21 3.34
CA GLU A 41 13.17 1.48 2.09
C GLU A 41 12.70 2.34 0.90
N GLU A 42 13.73 2.93 0.30
CA GLU A 42 13.93 3.19 -1.12
C GLU A 42 12.87 4.01 -1.85
N GLY A 43 13.25 5.25 -2.13
CA GLY A 43 12.71 6.04 -3.23
C GLY A 43 12.78 5.27 -4.54
N GLN A 44 11.70 4.55 -4.84
CA GLN A 44 11.32 4.26 -6.20
C GLN A 44 11.20 5.63 -6.87
N LEU A 45 12.07 5.91 -7.84
CA LEU A 45 12.00 7.11 -8.67
C LEU A 45 10.59 7.20 -9.23
N VAL A 46 9.71 7.93 -8.54
CA VAL A 46 8.35 8.18 -8.97
C VAL A 46 8.51 9.08 -10.18
N LYS A 47 8.56 8.47 -11.37
CA LYS A 47 8.33 9.21 -12.61
C LYS A 47 7.08 10.05 -12.36
N PRO A 48 7.16 11.38 -12.52
CA PRO A 48 6.03 12.24 -12.22
C PRO A 48 4.87 11.83 -13.11
N ILE A 49 3.86 11.23 -12.49
CA ILE A 49 2.61 10.73 -13.09
C ILE A 49 1.96 11.81 -13.98
N GLY A 50 2.20 13.09 -13.67
CA GLY A 50 1.67 14.25 -14.38
C GLY A 50 2.12 14.42 -15.84
N ASN A 51 3.22 13.77 -16.29
CA ASN A 51 3.75 13.97 -17.64
C ASN A 51 3.52 12.77 -18.59
N SER A 52 3.00 11.65 -18.10
CA SER A 52 2.77 10.44 -18.90
C SER A 52 1.52 10.57 -19.77
N SER A 53 1.46 9.84 -20.89
CA SER A 53 0.24 9.74 -21.71
C SER A 53 -0.83 8.86 -21.04
N LEU A 54 -2.07 8.88 -21.52
CA LEU A 54 -3.16 8.06 -20.96
C LEU A 54 -2.88 6.56 -21.13
N ASP A 55 -2.24 6.17 -22.23
CA ASP A 55 -1.85 4.78 -22.48
C ASP A 55 -0.68 4.36 -21.57
N GLU A 56 0.32 5.22 -21.36
CA GLU A 56 1.41 4.97 -20.40
C GLU A 56 0.90 4.85 -18.97
N LEU A 57 -0.11 5.64 -18.56
CA LEU A 57 -0.70 5.51 -17.23
C LEU A 57 -1.40 4.16 -17.03
N LYS A 58 -1.99 3.59 -18.09
CA LYS A 58 -2.60 2.27 -18.05
C LYS A 58 -1.54 1.17 -17.94
N GLU A 59 -0.46 1.28 -18.71
CA GLU A 59 0.68 0.37 -18.61
C GLU A 59 1.29 0.41 -17.19
N MET A 60 1.51 1.61 -16.65
CA MET A 60 1.99 1.77 -15.28
C MET A 60 1.02 1.24 -14.21
N LEU A 61 -0.30 1.27 -14.50
CA LEU A 61 -1.32 0.72 -13.60
C LEU A 61 -1.25 -0.80 -13.59
N ASP A 62 -1.14 -1.42 -14.77
CA ASP A 62 -0.99 -2.87 -14.90
C ASP A 62 0.31 -3.34 -14.22
N ASP A 63 1.42 -2.62 -14.44
CA ASP A 63 2.70 -2.89 -13.75
C ASP A 63 2.57 -2.81 -12.22
N ALA A 64 1.85 -1.79 -11.71
CA ALA A 64 1.64 -1.64 -10.27
C ALA A 64 0.75 -2.76 -9.70
N LEU A 65 -0.23 -3.25 -10.46
CA LEU A 65 -1.05 -4.39 -10.07
C LEU A 65 -0.26 -5.70 -10.08
N ASP A 66 0.61 -5.90 -11.08
CA ASP A 66 1.50 -7.05 -11.18
C ASP A 66 2.55 -7.09 -10.04
N GLN A 67 2.95 -5.91 -9.56
CA GLN A 67 3.84 -5.75 -8.40
C GLN A 67 3.11 -5.75 -7.05
N GLU A 68 1.78 -5.92 -7.05
CA GLU A 68 0.92 -5.85 -5.85
C GLU A 68 1.01 -4.49 -5.10
N ASP A 69 1.48 -3.43 -5.77
CA ASP A 69 1.56 -2.07 -5.24
C ASP A 69 0.20 -1.36 -5.40
N TYR A 70 -0.73 -1.73 -4.52
CA TYR A 70 -2.10 -1.21 -4.54
C TYR A 70 -2.19 0.29 -4.22
N GLU A 71 -1.20 0.85 -3.50
CA GLU A 71 -1.16 2.28 -3.20
C GLU A 71 -0.90 3.07 -4.48
N ARG A 72 0.14 2.69 -5.23
CA ARG A 72 0.46 3.28 -6.53
C ARG A 72 -0.64 3.04 -7.56
N ALA A 73 -1.20 1.84 -7.61
CA ALA A 73 -2.33 1.53 -8.48
C ALA A 73 -3.55 2.45 -8.22
N SER A 74 -3.86 2.75 -6.96
CA SER A 74 -4.96 3.67 -6.63
C SER A 74 -4.68 5.08 -7.14
N GLN A 75 -3.45 5.59 -6.97
CA GLN A 75 -3.06 6.92 -7.44
C GLN A 75 -3.15 7.03 -8.97
N LEU A 76 -2.67 6.00 -9.69
CA LEU A 76 -2.72 5.94 -11.15
C LEU A 76 -4.17 5.89 -11.66
N ARG A 77 -5.03 5.08 -11.04
CA ARG A 77 -6.45 5.01 -11.38
C ARG A 77 -7.15 6.36 -11.21
N ASP A 78 -6.89 7.06 -10.11
CA ASP A 78 -7.52 8.33 -9.82
C ASP A 78 -7.04 9.43 -10.79
N GLU A 79 -5.77 9.39 -11.23
CA GLU A 79 -5.26 10.27 -12.28
C GLU A 79 -5.88 9.98 -13.65
N ILE A 80 -5.98 8.71 -14.07
CA ILE A 80 -6.64 8.32 -15.33
C ILE A 80 -8.08 8.86 -15.35
N LYS A 81 -8.81 8.63 -14.25
CA LYS A 81 -10.20 9.08 -14.11
C LYS A 81 -10.32 10.61 -14.19
N ARG A 82 -9.38 11.35 -13.59
CA ARG A 82 -9.35 12.82 -13.65
C ARG A 82 -9.21 13.32 -15.09
N ARG A 83 -8.37 12.67 -15.89
CA ARG A 83 -8.14 13.02 -17.30
C ARG A 83 -9.33 12.66 -18.18
N GLU A 84 -9.94 11.50 -17.98
CA GLU A 84 -11.16 11.10 -18.69
C GLU A 84 -12.36 11.99 -18.36
N GLN A 85 -12.43 12.56 -17.16
CA GLN A 85 -13.49 13.51 -16.78
C GLN A 85 -13.26 14.94 -17.28
N SER A 86 -12.02 15.30 -17.61
CA SER A 86 -11.66 16.67 -18.03
C SER A 86 -11.57 16.83 -19.55
N ASN A 87 -11.84 15.77 -20.32
CA ASN A 87 -11.76 15.73 -21.78
C ASN A 87 -13.13 15.35 -22.38
#